data_AF-A0A2E0FD11-F1
#
_entry.id   AF-A0A2E0FD11-F1
#
_cell.length_a   1.000
_cell.length_b   1.000
_cell.length_c   1.000
_cell.angle_alpha   90.00
_cell.angle_beta   90.00
_cell.angle_gamma   90.00
#
_symmetry.space_group_name_H-M   'P 1'
#
loop_
_entity.id
_entity.type
_entity.pdbx_description
1 polymer ?
#
loop_
_entity_poly.entity_id
_entity_poly.type
_entity_poly.pdbx_seq_one_letter_code
_entity_poly.pdbx_strand_id
1 'polypeptide(L)'
;MNRNKNKNSFTVILDKSLILLVILFFSGNGCTTKEKKVEDCYYSKPRSCQEYLEAEVKRRGSILAQDGIVVFKDWIFYLTYFDNVNQKISEKYVKVNCKCEILYFDDSKPPEIVTPFN
;
A
#
# COMPACT_ATOMS: atom_id res chain seq x y z
N MET A 1 47.59 -44.89 9.50
CA MET A 1 47.58 -43.53 8.91
C MET A 1 46.13 -43.11 8.62
N ASN A 2 45.64 -42.17 9.44
CA ASN A 2 44.48 -41.29 9.36
C ASN A 2 43.39 -41.52 8.27
N ARG A 3 42.26 -42.17 8.61
CA ARG A 3 41.02 -42.21 7.80
C ARG A 3 39.88 -41.35 8.36
N ASN A 4 40.17 -40.39 9.23
CA ASN A 4 39.12 -39.65 9.96
C ASN A 4 39.01 -38.16 9.62
N LYS A 5 39.56 -37.71 8.49
CA LYS A 5 39.55 -36.28 8.10
C LYS A 5 38.56 -35.89 6.98
N ASN A 6 37.91 -36.85 6.31
CA ASN A 6 37.12 -36.54 5.11
C ASN A 6 35.59 -36.48 5.30
N LYS A 7 35.05 -36.99 6.42
CA LYS A 7 33.60 -36.94 6.69
C LYS A 7 33.11 -35.55 7.12
N ASN A 8 33.95 -34.77 7.80
CA ASN A 8 33.58 -33.43 8.29
C ASN A 8 33.59 -32.35 7.20
N SER A 9 34.27 -32.58 6.06
CA SER A 9 34.37 -31.58 4.99
C SER A 9 33.13 -31.59 4.09
N PHE A 10 32.64 -32.78 3.72
CA PHE A 10 31.47 -32.93 2.84
C PHE A 10 30.18 -32.44 3.50
N THR A 11 29.96 -32.72 4.78
CA THR A 11 28.77 -32.25 5.51
C THR A 11 28.75 -30.74 5.65
N VAL A 12 29.90 -30.11 5.90
CA VAL A 12 30.04 -28.65 6.01
C VAL A 12 29.83 -27.95 4.65
N ILE A 13 30.27 -28.57 3.55
CA ILE A 13 30.06 -28.03 2.19
C ILE A 13 28.58 -28.17 1.78
N LEU A 14 27.95 -29.31 2.10
CA LEU A 14 26.53 -29.55 1.84
C LEU A 14 25.62 -28.58 2.63
N ASP A 15 25.91 -28.35 3.92
CA ASP A 15 25.16 -27.40 4.74
C ASP A 15 25.29 -25.96 4.22
N LYS A 16 26.49 -25.53 3.83
CA LYS A 16 26.70 -24.20 3.23
C LYS A 16 25.96 -24.03 1.90
N SER A 17 25.93 -25.06 1.07
CA SER A 17 25.20 -25.05 -0.21
C SER A 17 23.68 -24.98 0.01
N LEU A 18 23.16 -25.70 1.00
CA LEU A 18 21.74 -25.67 1.37
C LEU A 18 21.33 -24.28 1.88
N ILE A 19 22.13 -23.67 2.74
CA ILE A 19 21.88 -22.31 3.26
C ILE A 19 21.85 -21.29 2.11
N LEU A 20 22.77 -21.40 1.15
CA LEU A 20 22.82 -20.50 0.00
C LEU A 20 21.56 -20.61 -0.88
N LEU A 21 21.06 -21.83 -1.10
CA LEU A 21 19.82 -22.08 -1.84
C LEU A 21 18.59 -21.51 -1.13
N VAL A 22 18.52 -21.63 0.19
CA VAL A 22 17.43 -21.06 1.00
C VAL A 22 17.41 -19.54 0.90
N ILE A 23 18.57 -18.89 1.01
CA ILE A 23 18.68 -17.42 0.88
C ILE A 23 18.23 -16.94 -0.51
N LEU A 24 18.63 -17.65 -1.58
CA LEU A 24 18.20 -17.34 -2.95
C LEU A 24 16.69 -17.53 -3.16
N PHE A 25 16.08 -18.50 -2.48
CA PHE A 25 14.65 -18.74 -2.55
C PHE A 25 13.83 -17.61 -1.88
N PHE A 26 14.36 -17.03 -0.80
CA PHE A 26 13.75 -15.89 -0.12
C PHE A 26 13.95 -14.56 -0.87
N SER A 27 15.09 -14.36 -1.56
CA SER A 27 15.30 -13.16 -2.37
C SER A 27 14.51 -13.15 -3.68
N GLY A 28 14.20 -14.32 -4.25
CA GLY A 28 13.36 -14.44 -5.46
C GLY A 28 11.85 -14.29 -5.24
N ASN A 29 11.38 -14.53 -4.01
CA ASN A 29 9.96 -14.37 -3.62
C ASN A 29 9.70 -13.11 -2.78
N GLY A 30 10.69 -12.22 -2.67
CA GLY A 30 10.52 -10.91 -2.04
C GLY A 30 9.38 -10.15 -2.72
N CYS A 31 8.39 -9.73 -1.92
CA CYS A 31 7.16 -9.02 -2.29
C CYS A 31 7.06 -8.62 -3.76
N THR A 32 6.38 -9.44 -4.56
CA THR A 32 5.81 -8.94 -5.80
C THR A 32 4.67 -8.00 -5.42
N THR A 33 4.96 -6.71 -5.21
CA THR A 33 3.94 -5.67 -5.24
C THR A 33 3.47 -5.61 -6.69
N LYS A 34 2.60 -6.54 -7.08
CA LYS A 34 1.96 -6.51 -8.39
C LYS A 34 1.11 -5.25 -8.40
N GLU A 35 1.64 -4.19 -9.01
CA GLU A 35 0.83 -3.03 -9.34
C GLU A 35 -0.40 -3.54 -10.10
N LYS A 36 -1.59 -3.23 -9.60
CA LYS A 36 -2.84 -3.64 -10.26
C LYS A 36 -2.87 -2.99 -11.64
N LYS A 37 -3.21 -3.78 -12.66
CA LYS A 37 -3.47 -3.25 -14.00
C LYS A 37 -4.69 -2.33 -13.93
N VAL A 38 -4.69 -1.27 -14.75
CA VAL A 38 -5.76 -0.26 -14.77
C VAL A 38 -7.12 -0.89 -15.10
N GLU A 39 -7.12 -1.95 -15.92
CA GLU A 39 -8.34 -2.71 -16.25
C GLU A 39 -8.96 -3.43 -15.04
N ASP A 40 -8.16 -3.88 -14.07
CA ASP A 40 -8.64 -4.55 -12.85
C ASP A 40 -9.32 -3.55 -11.89
N CYS A 41 -9.06 -2.26 -12.05
CA CYS A 41 -9.66 -1.23 -11.21
C CYS A 41 -11.13 -1.03 -11.49
N TYR A 42 -11.55 -1.18 -12.75
CA TYR A 42 -12.93 -0.97 -13.19
C TYR A 42 -13.90 -1.87 -12.41
N TYR A 43 -13.42 -3.02 -11.96
CA TYR A 43 -14.16 -3.99 -11.15
C TYR A 43 -13.82 -3.95 -9.64
N SER A 44 -12.86 -3.12 -9.23
CA SER A 44 -12.41 -3.04 -7.83
C SER A 44 -13.17 -1.98 -7.03
N LYS A 45 -13.52 -2.32 -5.78
CA LYS A 45 -14.26 -1.42 -4.90
C LYS A 45 -13.34 -0.33 -4.35
N PRO A 46 -13.71 0.97 -4.44
CA PRO A 46 -12.91 2.08 -3.94
C PRO A 46 -12.50 1.91 -2.47
N ARG A 47 -13.31 1.21 -1.66
CA ARG A 47 -13.02 0.92 -0.24
C ARG A 47 -11.65 0.32 0.03
N SER A 48 -10.98 -0.33 -0.93
CA SER A 48 -9.60 -0.81 -0.72
C SER A 48 -8.57 0.31 -0.50
N CYS A 49 -8.92 1.57 -0.76
CA CYS A 49 -8.04 2.72 -0.53
C CYS A 49 -8.16 3.35 0.87
N GLN A 50 -9.03 2.85 1.75
CA GLN A 50 -9.24 3.45 3.07
C GLN A 50 -7.94 3.52 3.90
N GLU A 51 -7.17 2.44 3.96
CA GLU A 51 -5.89 2.41 4.71
C GLU A 51 -4.88 3.46 4.21
N TYR A 52 -4.84 3.72 2.91
CA TYR A 52 -3.98 4.75 2.32
C TYR A 52 -4.42 6.16 2.71
N LEU A 53 -5.73 6.41 2.76
CA LEU A 53 -6.29 7.69 3.18
C LEU A 53 -6.07 7.93 4.68
N GLU A 54 -6.20 6.90 5.50
CA GLU A 54 -5.84 6.96 6.93
C GLU A 54 -4.37 7.33 7.12
N ALA A 55 -3.47 6.67 6.39
CA ALA A 55 -2.04 6.95 6.43
C ALA A 55 -1.74 8.39 6.00
N GLU A 56 -2.42 8.90 4.97
CA GLU A 56 -2.26 10.29 4.52
C GLU A 56 -2.66 11.30 5.60
N VAL A 57 -3.83 11.13 6.23
CA VAL A 57 -4.29 12.03 7.30
C VAL A 57 -3.31 12.04 8.47
N LYS A 58 -2.84 10.85 8.89
CA LYS A 58 -1.81 10.72 9.94
C LYS A 58 -0.49 11.38 9.54
N ARG A 59 -0.05 11.22 8.29
CA ARG A 59 1.17 11.84 7.74
C ARG A 59 1.10 13.37 7.77
N ARG A 60 -0.09 13.95 7.60
CA ARG A 60 -0.36 15.39 7.75
C ARG A 60 -0.46 15.85 9.21
N GLY A 61 -0.11 14.99 10.16
CA GLY A 61 -0.18 15.28 11.59
C GLY A 61 -1.61 15.34 12.14
N SER A 62 -2.60 14.83 11.40
CA SER A 62 -4.01 14.92 11.75
C SER A 62 -4.54 13.57 12.27
N ILE A 63 -5.68 13.60 12.98
CA ILE A 63 -6.34 12.41 13.53
C ILE A 63 -7.66 12.21 12.80
N LEU A 64 -7.79 11.08 12.12
CA LEU A 64 -9.04 10.71 11.47
C LEU A 64 -10.13 10.35 12.49
N ALA A 65 -11.37 10.76 12.24
CA ALA A 65 -12.51 10.30 13.04
C ALA A 65 -12.80 8.81 12.78
N GLN A 66 -13.43 8.11 13.74
CA GLN A 66 -13.67 6.66 13.66
C GLN A 66 -14.42 6.22 12.38
N ASP A 67 -15.38 7.03 11.94
CA ASP A 67 -16.09 6.86 10.66
C ASP A 67 -15.81 8.03 9.70
N GLY A 68 -14.63 8.63 9.83
CA GLY A 68 -14.21 9.83 9.10
C GLY A 68 -13.93 9.61 7.63
N ILE A 69 -14.21 8.44 7.05
CA ILE A 69 -14.03 8.15 5.63
C ILE A 69 -15.34 7.63 5.05
N VAL A 70 -15.97 8.44 4.21
CA VAL A 70 -17.19 8.07 3.50
C VAL A 70 -16.91 8.01 2.02
N VAL A 71 -17.27 6.91 1.36
CA VAL A 71 -17.25 6.84 -0.11
C VAL A 71 -18.40 7.69 -0.63
N PHE A 72 -18.10 8.77 -1.36
CA PHE A 72 -19.11 9.68 -1.90
C PHE A 72 -19.65 9.16 -3.25
N LYS A 73 -18.77 9.01 -4.23
CA LYS A 73 -19.09 8.47 -5.57
C LYS A 73 -17.80 8.01 -6.26
N ASP A 74 -17.85 6.89 -6.96
CA ASP A 74 -16.70 6.34 -7.70
C ASP A 74 -15.46 6.26 -6.80
N TRP A 75 -14.36 6.89 -7.20
CA TRP A 75 -13.10 6.98 -6.46
C TRP A 75 -12.95 8.28 -5.66
N ILE A 76 -14.07 8.88 -5.28
CA ILE A 76 -14.14 10.10 -4.47
C ILE A 76 -14.61 9.75 -3.06
N PHE A 77 -13.86 10.21 -2.08
CA PHE A 77 -14.10 10.06 -0.66
C PHE A 77 -14.39 11.43 -0.06
N TYR A 78 -15.19 11.43 0.99
CA TYR A 78 -15.34 12.55 1.90
C TYR A 78 -14.65 12.17 3.21
N LEU A 79 -13.65 12.97 3.59
CA LEU A 79 -12.88 12.78 4.81
C LEU A 79 -13.31 13.79 5.86
N THR A 80 -13.51 13.33 7.09
CA THR A 80 -13.66 14.15 8.29
C THR A 80 -12.57 13.78 9.28
N TYR A 81 -11.72 14.75 9.64
CA TYR A 81 -10.60 14.53 10.54
C TYR A 81 -10.34 15.76 11.41
N PHE A 82 -9.70 15.56 12.55
CA PHE A 82 -9.19 16.63 13.39
C PHE A 82 -7.78 17.01 12.92
N ASP A 83 -7.65 18.23 12.39
CA ASP A 83 -6.39 18.84 12.00
C ASP A 83 -5.69 19.37 13.25
N ASN A 84 -4.67 18.67 13.73
CA ASN A 84 -3.93 19.10 14.92
C ASN A 84 -3.07 20.34 14.68
N VAL A 85 -2.69 20.63 13.43
CA VAL A 85 -1.84 21.79 13.11
C VAL A 85 -2.66 23.07 13.27
N ASN A 86 -3.88 23.06 12.74
CA ASN A 86 -4.80 24.20 12.81
C ASN A 86 -5.81 24.10 13.96
N GLN A 87 -5.75 23.03 14.75
CA GLN A 87 -6.63 22.74 15.90
C GLN A 87 -8.13 22.82 15.56
N LYS A 88 -8.55 22.24 14.44
CA LYS A 88 -9.94 22.28 13.98
C LYS A 88 -10.38 20.98 13.33
N ILE A 89 -11.68 20.73 13.35
CA ILE A 89 -12.27 19.69 12.49
C ILE A 89 -12.21 20.19 11.05
N SER A 90 -11.67 19.36 10.16
CA SER A 90 -11.56 19.63 8.73
C SER A 90 -12.29 18.56 7.95
N GLU A 91 -12.90 18.99 6.86
CA GLU A 91 -13.65 18.13 5.95
C GLU A 91 -13.12 18.32 4.54
N LYS A 92 -12.77 17.22 3.86
CA LYS A 92 -12.11 17.28 2.56
C LYS A 92 -12.69 16.26 1.61
N TYR A 93 -12.94 16.67 0.38
CA TYR A 93 -13.09 15.76 -0.73
C TYR A 93 -11.74 15.27 -1.18
N VAL A 94 -11.62 13.95 -1.34
CA VAL A 94 -10.41 13.30 -1.82
C VAL A 94 -10.72 12.43 -3.00
N LYS A 95 -10.10 12.72 -4.14
CA LYS A 95 -10.16 11.86 -5.32
C LYS A 95 -8.88 11.06 -5.40
N VAL A 96 -9.00 9.76 -5.57
CA VAL A 96 -7.86 8.87 -5.80
C VAL A 96 -7.99 8.17 -7.15
N ASN A 97 -6.88 7.61 -7.63
CA ASN A 97 -6.91 6.67 -8.75
C ASN A 97 -6.93 5.20 -8.24
N CYS A 98 -6.95 4.30 -9.21
CA CYS A 98 -6.69 2.85 -9.09
C CYS A 98 -5.64 2.42 -8.07
N LYS A 99 -4.52 3.14 -8.02
CA LYS A 99 -3.35 2.82 -7.20
C LYS A 99 -3.45 3.48 -5.82
N CYS A 100 -4.63 4.04 -5.48
CA CYS A 100 -4.88 4.84 -4.30
C CYS A 100 -4.02 6.12 -4.22
N GLU A 101 -3.48 6.58 -5.35
CA GLU A 101 -2.76 7.85 -5.41
C GLU A 101 -3.76 9.00 -5.35
N ILE A 102 -3.50 9.98 -4.49
CA ILE A 102 -4.36 11.15 -4.32
C ILE A 102 -4.16 12.09 -5.51
N LEU A 103 -5.23 12.26 -6.28
CA LEU A 103 -5.31 13.19 -7.42
C LEU A 103 -5.89 14.55 -7.02
N TYR A 104 -6.67 14.59 -5.93
CA TYR A 104 -7.35 15.78 -5.46
C TYR A 104 -7.55 15.71 -3.94
N PHE A 105 -7.36 16.82 -3.24
CA PHE A 105 -7.55 16.93 -1.80
C PHE A 105 -7.93 18.37 -1.43
N ASP A 106 -9.22 18.67 -1.33
CA ASP A 106 -9.70 20.04 -1.08
C ASP A 106 -11.09 20.08 -0.40
N ASP A 107 -11.50 21.24 0.11
CA ASP A 107 -12.80 21.47 0.74
C ASP A 107 -13.94 21.47 -0.29
N SER A 108 -13.62 21.81 -1.54
CA SER A 108 -14.59 21.85 -2.63
C SER A 108 -14.69 20.51 -3.34
N LYS A 109 -15.91 20.14 -3.78
CA LYS A 109 -16.14 18.90 -4.53
C LYS A 109 -15.27 18.89 -5.79
N PRO A 110 -14.55 17.80 -6.09
CA PRO A 110 -13.73 17.71 -7.28
C PRO A 110 -14.61 17.93 -8.52
N PRO A 111 -14.13 18.71 -9.51
CA PRO A 111 -14.84 18.85 -10.77
C PRO A 111 -15.06 17.46 -11.39
N GLU A 112 -16.15 17.29 -12.14
CA GLU A 112 -16.37 16.07 -12.90
C GLU A 112 -15.27 15.92 -13.94
N ILE A 113 -14.25 15.14 -13.59
CA ILE A 113 -13.20 14.78 -14.55
C ILE A 113 -13.83 13.71 -15.44
N VAL A 114 -14.19 14.11 -16.66
CA VAL A 114 -14.52 13.17 -17.74
C VAL A 114 -13.27 12.32 -17.95
N THR A 115 -13.27 11.10 -17.44
CA THR A 115 -12.20 10.17 -17.77
C THR A 115 -12.28 9.88 -19.27
N PRO A 116 -11.15 9.73 -19.98
CA PRO A 116 -11.12 9.55 -21.44
C PRO A 116 -11.73 8.21 -21.93
N PHE A 117 -12.51 7.54 -21.09
CA PHE A 117 -13.11 6.22 -21.32
C PHE A 117 -14.66 6.26 -21.30
N ASN A 118 -15.27 7.45 -21.36
CA ASN A 118 -16.70 7.61 -21.64
C ASN A 118 -16.98 7.55 -23.14
#